data_AF-A0A352DYG7-F1
#
_entry.id   AF-A0A352DYG7-F1
#
_cell.length_a   1.000
_cell.length_b   1.000
_cell.length_c   1.000
_cell.angle_alpha   90.00
_cell.angle_beta   90.00
_cell.angle_gamma   90.00
#
_symmetry.space_group_name_H-M   'P 1'
#
loop_
_entity.id
_entity.type
_entity.pdbx_description
1 polymer ?
#
loop_
_entity_poly.entity_id
_entity_poly.type
_entity_poly.pdbx_seq_one_letter_code
_entity_poly.pdbx_strand_id
1 'polypeptide(L)'
;MKVHAFLEHHGIAGNPFAEEDAQNDTVFKRTCLETTFHPAWDKIYGDPADPSTAIVFGEKGAGKTALKLQMVRQFERHASEHPDAATFVVLYDDFNPFLDRFVSRLGAHRPVDRVLARWKLWDHIDAILSLAVTQLVTRLLEGKGARPPLTQPQARDLALLAACYDQSTAESFPSRWRRLRGRIGHHGWVALLAPALAIGATLAFAGALAWGAMSGSLGWTRQWWPWLLLAAAWLPAALRRGRATRRAWRVVRG
;
A
#
# COMPACT_ATOMS: atom_id res chain seq x y z
N MET A 1 -3.09 15.35 -51.39
CA MET A 1 -2.98 16.74 -50.88
C MET A 1 -1.81 16.78 -49.91
N LYS A 2 -0.84 17.70 -50.06
CA LYS A 2 0.32 17.76 -49.14
C LYS A 2 -0.14 18.38 -47.82
N VAL A 3 -0.21 17.57 -46.75
CA VAL A 3 -0.67 17.97 -45.40
C VAL A 3 0.02 19.26 -44.92
N HIS A 4 1.31 19.43 -45.25
CA HIS A 4 2.07 20.65 -44.95
C HIS A 4 1.43 21.94 -45.50
N ALA A 5 1.03 21.94 -46.79
CA ALA A 5 0.45 23.13 -47.42
C ALA A 5 -0.93 23.48 -46.84
N PHE A 6 -1.68 22.46 -46.40
CA PHE A 6 -2.97 22.65 -45.73
C PHE A 6 -2.80 23.26 -44.34
N LEU A 7 -1.83 22.78 -43.56
CA LEU A 7 -1.54 23.29 -42.21
C LEU A 7 -0.98 24.71 -42.27
N GLU A 8 -0.09 24.99 -43.21
CA GLU A 8 0.49 26.33 -43.42
C GLU A 8 -0.58 27.35 -43.82
N HIS A 9 -1.53 26.98 -44.69
CA HIS A 9 -2.65 27.83 -45.06
C HIS A 9 -3.53 28.23 -43.85
N HIS A 10 -3.64 27.35 -42.85
CA HIS A 10 -4.40 27.60 -41.62
C HIS A 10 -3.55 28.18 -40.47
N GLY A 11 -2.29 28.56 -40.73
CA GLY A 11 -1.41 29.13 -39.72
C GLY A 11 -0.99 28.15 -38.61
N ILE A 12 -1.09 26.84 -38.87
CA ILE A 12 -0.76 25.81 -37.88
C ILE A 12 0.74 25.53 -37.93
N ALA A 13 1.46 26.02 -36.90
CA ALA A 13 2.93 26.01 -36.83
C ALA A 13 3.58 24.61 -36.68
N GLY A 14 2.80 23.55 -36.48
CA GLY A 14 3.32 22.17 -36.35
C GLY A 14 2.23 21.13 -36.60
N ASN A 15 2.59 19.97 -37.15
CA ASN A 15 1.64 18.92 -37.50
C ASN A 15 1.08 18.21 -36.24
N PRO A 16 -0.21 18.39 -35.89
CA PRO A 16 -0.81 17.75 -34.73
C PRO A 16 -1.12 16.26 -34.95
N PHE A 17 -0.93 15.75 -36.17
CA PHE A 17 -1.15 14.34 -36.55
C PHE A 17 0.16 13.60 -36.81
N ALA A 18 1.31 14.17 -36.43
CA ALA A 18 2.61 13.55 -36.65
C ALA A 18 2.82 12.31 -35.77
N GLU A 19 2.21 12.29 -34.58
CA GLU A 19 2.39 11.23 -33.59
C GLU A 19 1.06 10.49 -33.36
N GLU A 20 1.08 9.15 -33.41
CA GLU A 20 -0.10 8.32 -33.12
C GLU A 20 -0.33 8.17 -31.60
N ASP A 21 0.74 8.26 -30.80
CA ASP A 21 0.70 8.09 -29.35
C ASP A 21 0.65 9.44 -28.61
N ALA A 22 -0.41 9.64 -27.82
CA ALA A 22 -0.57 10.80 -26.96
C ALA A 22 0.56 10.96 -25.93
N GLN A 23 1.26 9.88 -25.57
CA GLN A 23 2.44 9.96 -24.71
C GLN A 23 3.66 10.59 -25.39
N ASN A 24 3.72 10.64 -26.71
CA ASN A 24 4.84 11.23 -27.47
C ASN A 24 4.46 12.53 -28.18
N ASP A 25 3.16 12.78 -28.35
CA ASP A 25 2.65 14.00 -28.96
C ASP A 25 2.96 15.26 -28.11
N THR A 26 3.89 16.07 -28.63
CA THR A 26 4.32 17.33 -28.01
C THR A 26 3.28 18.44 -28.11
N VAL A 27 2.46 18.46 -29.16
CA VAL A 27 1.39 19.44 -29.34
C VAL A 27 0.29 19.17 -28.31
N PHE A 28 -0.08 17.90 -28.16
CA PHE A 28 -1.02 17.46 -27.14
C PHE A 28 -0.55 17.82 -25.73
N LYS A 29 0.71 17.47 -25.39
CA LYS A 29 1.29 17.76 -24.07
C LYS A 29 1.37 19.25 -23.74
N ARG A 30 1.69 20.10 -24.73
CA ARG A 30 1.91 21.53 -24.49
C ARG A 30 0.59 22.29 -24.31
N THR A 31 -0.42 21.98 -25.12
CA THR A 31 -1.61 22.82 -25.23
C THR A 31 -2.88 22.09 -24.79
N CYS A 32 -3.10 20.87 -25.27
CA CYS A 32 -4.37 20.17 -25.10
C CYS A 32 -4.56 19.52 -23.72
N LEU A 33 -3.48 19.27 -22.97
CA LEU A 33 -3.56 18.65 -21.63
C LEU A 33 -4.42 19.44 -20.63
N GLU A 34 -4.47 20.76 -20.78
CA GLU A 34 -5.10 21.66 -19.80
C GLU A 34 -6.26 22.48 -20.35
N THR A 35 -6.44 22.53 -21.67
CA THR A 35 -7.38 23.49 -22.31
C THR A 35 -8.48 22.83 -23.13
N THR A 36 -8.28 21.59 -23.60
CA THR A 36 -9.21 20.94 -24.54
C THR A 36 -9.65 19.59 -24.00
N PHE A 37 -10.89 19.49 -23.53
CA PHE A 37 -11.40 18.28 -22.90
C PHE A 37 -12.44 17.55 -23.75
N HIS A 38 -12.65 16.26 -23.44
CA HIS A 38 -13.71 15.48 -24.05
C HIS A 38 -15.09 16.09 -23.71
N PRO A 39 -16.10 16.07 -24.61
CA PRO A 39 -17.41 16.67 -24.33
C PRO A 39 -18.13 16.11 -23.09
N ALA A 40 -17.83 14.86 -22.74
CA ALA A 40 -18.33 14.20 -21.52
C ALA A 40 -17.32 14.25 -20.35
N TRP A 41 -16.36 15.18 -20.37
CA TRP A 41 -15.28 15.27 -19.37
C TRP A 41 -15.81 15.28 -17.95
N ASP A 42 -16.80 16.12 -17.64
CA ASP A 42 -17.33 16.25 -16.29
C ASP A 42 -17.95 14.94 -15.76
N LYS A 43 -18.47 14.10 -16.66
CA LYS A 43 -19.01 12.77 -16.31
C LYS A 43 -17.92 11.73 -16.04
N ILE A 44 -16.74 11.90 -16.65
CA ILE A 44 -15.63 10.94 -16.56
C ILE A 44 -14.68 11.33 -15.44
N TYR A 45 -14.32 12.62 -15.38
CA TYR A 45 -13.42 13.17 -14.38
C TYR A 45 -14.13 13.38 -13.04
N GLY A 46 -15.36 13.88 -13.06
CA GLY A 46 -16.12 14.20 -11.85
C GLY A 46 -15.46 15.29 -11.02
N ASP A 47 -15.55 15.16 -9.70
CA ASP A 47 -14.93 16.05 -8.73
C ASP A 47 -13.65 15.40 -8.16
N PRO A 48 -12.50 16.10 -8.15
CA PRO A 48 -11.28 15.61 -7.51
C PRO A 48 -11.37 15.36 -6.01
N ALA A 49 -12.24 16.11 -5.33
CA ALA A 49 -12.51 15.97 -3.91
C ALA A 49 -13.47 14.79 -3.62
N ASP A 50 -14.33 14.44 -4.58
CA ASP A 50 -15.26 13.31 -4.51
C ASP A 50 -15.19 12.45 -5.79
N PRO A 51 -14.15 11.60 -5.94
CA PRO A 51 -13.91 10.88 -7.18
C PRO A 51 -15.01 9.86 -7.47
N SER A 52 -15.69 10.04 -8.60
CA SER A 52 -16.74 9.14 -9.08
C SER A 52 -16.18 7.94 -9.87
N THR A 53 -16.92 6.82 -9.89
CA THR A 53 -16.56 5.67 -10.72
C THR A 53 -17.03 5.85 -12.15
N ALA A 54 -16.11 5.76 -13.11
CA ALA A 54 -16.41 5.82 -14.54
C ALA A 54 -15.76 4.65 -15.30
N ILE A 55 -16.47 4.11 -16.29
CA ILE A 55 -15.95 3.11 -17.24
C ILE A 55 -16.01 3.73 -18.63
N VAL A 56 -14.84 3.86 -19.27
CA VAL A 56 -14.72 4.49 -20.58
C VAL A 56 -14.35 3.45 -21.63
N PHE A 57 -15.28 3.18 -22.54
CA PHE A 57 -15.04 2.37 -23.73
C PHE A 57 -14.67 3.27 -24.91
N GLY A 58 -13.80 2.76 -25.77
CA GLY A 58 -13.46 3.44 -27.01
C GLY A 58 -12.63 2.53 -27.90
N GLU A 59 -12.64 2.81 -29.20
CA GLU A 59 -11.84 2.09 -30.18
C GLU A 59 -10.33 2.39 -30.01
N LYS A 60 -9.48 1.65 -30.74
CA LYS A 60 -8.06 1.99 -30.82
C LYS A 60 -7.93 3.41 -31.42
N GLY A 61 -7.14 4.27 -30.80
CA GLY A 61 -6.98 5.66 -31.24
C GLY A 61 -8.08 6.62 -30.77
N ALA A 62 -9.11 6.17 -30.05
CA ALA A 62 -10.20 7.02 -29.55
C ALA A 62 -9.80 8.02 -28.44
N GLY A 63 -8.50 8.19 -28.15
CA GLY A 63 -8.01 9.15 -27.17
C GLY A 63 -8.07 8.71 -25.70
N LYS A 64 -8.27 7.42 -25.40
CA LYS A 64 -8.28 6.92 -24.00
C LYS A 64 -6.98 7.25 -23.24
N THR A 65 -5.83 7.13 -23.92
CA THR A 65 -4.52 7.47 -23.35
C THR A 65 -4.39 8.98 -23.12
N ALA A 66 -4.86 9.80 -24.06
CA ALA A 66 -4.90 11.26 -23.93
C ALA A 66 -5.77 11.67 -22.72
N LEU A 67 -6.96 11.10 -22.60
CA LEU A 67 -7.88 11.32 -21.50
C LEU A 67 -7.25 10.97 -20.15
N LYS A 68 -6.57 9.81 -20.05
CA LYS A 68 -5.80 9.42 -18.85
C LYS A 68 -4.77 10.50 -18.47
N LEU A 69 -3.96 10.95 -19.42
CA LEU A 69 -2.92 11.96 -19.18
C LEU A 69 -3.53 13.29 -18.70
N GLN A 70 -4.66 13.70 -19.29
CA GLN A 70 -5.41 14.86 -18.83
C GLN A 70 -5.88 14.69 -17.38
N MET A 71 -6.46 13.54 -17.04
CA MET A 71 -6.97 13.29 -15.68
C MET A 71 -5.85 13.37 -14.64
N VAL A 72 -4.72 12.70 -14.91
CA VAL A 72 -3.54 12.74 -14.04
C VAL A 72 -3.06 14.17 -13.84
N ARG A 73 -2.93 14.93 -14.94
CA ARG A 73 -2.50 16.33 -14.88
C ARG A 73 -3.43 17.20 -14.04
N GLN A 74 -4.73 17.00 -14.17
CA GLN A 74 -5.73 17.75 -13.39
C GLN A 74 -5.69 17.36 -11.90
N PHE A 75 -5.50 16.08 -11.57
CA PHE A 75 -5.30 15.66 -10.17
C PHE A 75 -4.00 16.22 -9.57
N GLU A 76 -2.91 16.27 -10.33
CA GLU A 76 -1.65 16.89 -9.91
C GLU A 76 -1.84 18.39 -9.63
N ARG A 77 -2.55 19.10 -10.51
CA ARG A 77 -2.87 20.51 -10.32
C ARG A 77 -3.72 20.71 -9.06
N HIS A 78 -4.79 19.94 -8.91
CA HIS A 78 -5.65 19.98 -7.72
C HIS A 78 -4.84 19.73 -6.43
N ALA A 79 -3.94 18.74 -6.42
CA ALA A 79 -3.08 18.45 -5.27
C ALA A 79 -2.09 19.58 -4.96
N SER A 80 -1.64 20.33 -5.97
CA SER A 80 -0.77 21.50 -5.77
C SER A 80 -1.50 22.71 -5.19
N GLU A 81 -2.78 22.89 -5.55
CA GLU A 81 -3.64 23.97 -5.08
C GLU A 81 -4.26 23.66 -3.71
N HIS A 82 -4.53 22.37 -3.43
CA HIS A 82 -5.17 21.88 -2.21
C HIS A 82 -4.34 20.75 -1.55
N PRO A 83 -3.22 21.08 -0.88
CA PRO A 83 -2.34 20.07 -0.28
C PRO A 83 -3.04 19.16 0.75
N ASP A 84 -4.02 19.69 1.48
CA ASP A 84 -4.76 18.97 2.52
C ASP A 84 -5.85 18.04 1.96
N ALA A 85 -6.24 18.21 0.69
CA ALA A 85 -7.24 17.42 -0.01
C ALA A 85 -6.67 16.74 -1.27
N ALA A 86 -5.37 16.46 -1.27
CA ALA A 86 -4.69 15.87 -2.41
C ALA A 86 -5.22 14.47 -2.75
N THR A 87 -5.59 14.26 -4.02
CA THR A 87 -6.06 12.97 -4.52
C THR A 87 -4.87 12.02 -4.71
N PHE A 88 -4.96 10.81 -4.14
CA PHE A 88 -3.93 9.78 -4.32
C PHE A 88 -4.20 8.97 -5.60
N VAL A 89 -3.49 9.33 -6.67
CA VAL A 89 -3.63 8.66 -7.98
C VAL A 89 -2.73 7.42 -8.06
N VAL A 90 -3.31 6.28 -8.45
CA VAL A 90 -2.60 5.03 -8.70
C VAL A 90 -2.83 4.63 -10.15
N LEU A 91 -1.76 4.62 -10.94
CA LEU A 91 -1.80 4.22 -12.34
C LEU A 91 -1.49 2.73 -12.47
N TYR A 92 -2.44 1.99 -13.02
CA TYR A 92 -2.27 0.59 -13.41
C TYR A 92 -2.45 0.49 -14.92
N ASP A 93 -1.38 0.78 -15.66
CA ASP A 93 -1.37 0.81 -17.13
C ASP A 93 -0.43 -0.23 -17.75
N ASP A 94 0.69 -0.54 -17.12
CA ASP A 94 1.56 -1.63 -17.53
C ASP A 94 1.21 -2.94 -16.82
N PHE A 95 0.63 -3.87 -17.58
CA PHE A 95 0.23 -5.18 -17.07
C PHE A 95 1.38 -6.21 -17.09
N ASN A 96 2.38 -6.03 -17.95
CA ASN A 96 3.37 -7.07 -18.25
C ASN A 96 4.20 -7.47 -17.01
N PRO A 97 4.71 -6.55 -16.17
CA PRO A 97 5.50 -6.92 -15.00
C PRO A 97 4.77 -7.82 -14.01
N PHE A 98 3.44 -7.67 -13.91
CA PHE A 98 2.61 -8.49 -13.03
C PHE A 98 2.39 -9.89 -13.60
N LEU A 99 2.15 -9.97 -14.91
CA LEU A 99 2.05 -11.24 -15.62
C LEU A 99 3.35 -12.03 -15.55
N ASP A 100 4.50 -11.40 -15.78
CA ASP A 100 5.80 -12.07 -15.76
C ASP A 100 6.10 -12.66 -14.37
N ARG A 101 5.77 -11.91 -13.30
CA ARG A 101 5.89 -12.39 -11.91
C ARG A 101 4.93 -13.54 -11.61
N PHE A 102 3.73 -13.50 -12.19
CA PHE A 102 2.73 -14.55 -11.99
C PHE A 102 3.10 -15.85 -12.70
N VAL A 103 3.51 -15.75 -13.97
CA VAL A 103 3.96 -16.89 -14.78
C VAL A 103 5.20 -17.54 -14.16
N SER A 104 6.18 -16.73 -13.74
CA SER A 104 7.39 -17.25 -13.09
C SER A 104 7.10 -18.04 -11.80
N ARG A 105 6.08 -17.66 -11.02
CA ARG A 105 5.67 -18.39 -9.81
C ARG A 105 4.86 -19.66 -10.08
N LEU A 106 4.07 -19.71 -11.16
CA LEU A 106 3.25 -20.88 -11.51
C LEU A 106 4.01 -21.95 -12.31
N GLY A 107 5.21 -21.63 -12.77
CA GLY A 107 6.13 -22.51 -13.46
C GLY A 107 6.39 -22.06 -14.89
N ALA A 108 7.66 -21.76 -15.19
CA ALA A 108 8.12 -21.19 -16.47
C ALA A 108 7.80 -22.05 -17.71
N HIS A 109 7.51 -23.34 -17.54
CA HIS A 109 7.24 -24.28 -18.63
C HIS A 109 5.75 -24.50 -18.93
N ARG A 110 4.84 -23.79 -18.26
CA ARG A 110 3.40 -23.92 -18.53
C ARG A 110 2.99 -23.03 -19.71
N PRO A 111 2.08 -23.49 -20.57
CA PRO A 111 1.58 -22.67 -21.68
C PRO A 111 0.87 -21.43 -21.13
N VAL A 112 1.24 -20.27 -21.65
CA VAL A 112 0.81 -18.94 -21.19
C VAL A 112 -0.72 -18.83 -21.13
N ASP A 113 -1.42 -19.36 -22.14
CA ASP A 113 -2.88 -19.31 -22.21
C ASP A 113 -3.58 -19.94 -21.00
N ARG A 114 -3.03 -21.07 -20.50
CA ARG A 114 -3.58 -21.74 -19.31
C ARG A 114 -3.26 -21.00 -18.02
N VAL A 115 -2.17 -20.22 -18.02
CA VAL A 115 -1.78 -19.40 -16.88
C VAL A 115 -2.64 -18.14 -16.84
N LEU A 116 -2.84 -17.45 -17.96
CA LEU A 116 -3.69 -16.26 -18.06
C LEU A 116 -5.15 -16.56 -17.72
N ALA A 117 -5.68 -17.73 -18.06
CA ALA A 117 -7.04 -18.14 -17.68
C ALA A 117 -7.24 -18.22 -16.14
N ARG A 118 -6.15 -18.34 -15.38
CA ARG A 118 -6.17 -18.36 -13.90
C ARG A 118 -6.04 -16.98 -13.28
N TRP A 119 -5.70 -15.95 -14.05
CA TRP A 119 -5.65 -14.57 -13.57
C TRP A 119 -7.08 -14.10 -13.31
N LYS A 120 -7.36 -13.65 -12.09
CA LYS A 120 -8.68 -13.22 -11.63
C LYS A 120 -8.69 -11.77 -11.19
N LEU A 121 -9.88 -11.29 -10.87
CA LEU A 121 -10.08 -9.93 -10.38
C LEU A 121 -9.23 -9.61 -9.13
N TRP A 122 -9.10 -10.55 -8.20
CA TRP A 122 -8.28 -10.34 -7.01
C TRP A 122 -6.80 -10.13 -7.35
N ASP A 123 -6.28 -10.76 -8.42
CA ASP A 123 -4.89 -10.57 -8.84
C ASP A 123 -4.66 -9.15 -9.39
N HIS A 124 -5.68 -8.57 -10.05
CA HIS A 124 -5.66 -7.15 -10.43
C HIS A 124 -5.69 -6.23 -9.20
N ILE A 125 -6.52 -6.54 -8.20
CA ILE A 125 -6.56 -5.78 -6.95
C ILE A 125 -5.21 -5.86 -6.24
N ASP A 126 -4.58 -7.03 -6.18
CA ASP A 126 -3.26 -7.22 -5.59
C ASP A 126 -2.17 -6.42 -6.34
N ALA A 127 -2.26 -6.33 -7.67
CA ALA A 127 -1.38 -5.48 -8.47
C ALA A 127 -1.56 -3.99 -8.13
N ILE A 128 -2.81 -3.52 -8.07
CA ILE A 128 -3.14 -2.13 -7.69
C ILE A 128 -2.65 -1.83 -6.27
N LEU A 129 -2.89 -2.72 -5.31
CA LEU A 129 -2.41 -2.58 -3.93
C LEU A 129 -0.88 -2.57 -3.87
N SER A 130 -0.20 -3.41 -4.65
CA SER A 130 1.26 -3.42 -4.73
C SER A 130 1.80 -2.06 -5.20
N LEU A 131 1.21 -1.48 -6.25
CA LEU A 131 1.57 -0.16 -6.75
C LEU A 131 1.27 0.94 -5.73
N ALA A 132 0.04 0.96 -5.21
CA ALA A 132 -0.44 1.94 -4.25
C ALA A 132 0.43 1.98 -3.00
N VAL A 133 0.67 0.82 -2.38
CA VAL A 133 1.44 0.70 -1.15
C VAL A 133 2.90 1.06 -1.40
N THR A 134 3.51 0.60 -2.49
CA THR A 134 4.90 0.96 -2.80
C THR A 134 5.06 2.47 -2.98
N GLN A 135 4.16 3.12 -3.72
CA GLN A 135 4.16 4.57 -3.89
C GLN A 135 3.94 5.31 -2.56
N LEU A 136 2.98 4.85 -1.75
CA LEU A 136 2.69 5.44 -0.45
C LEU A 136 3.90 5.34 0.48
N VAL A 137 4.54 4.16 0.58
CA VAL A 137 5.74 3.94 1.39
C VAL A 137 6.89 4.81 0.90
N THR A 138 7.10 4.91 -0.42
CA THR A 138 8.14 5.77 -1.01
C THR A 138 7.90 7.23 -0.63
N ARG A 139 6.70 7.75 -0.88
CA ARG A 139 6.32 9.11 -0.46
C ARG A 139 6.56 9.28 1.03
N LEU A 140 6.17 8.30 1.85
CA LEU A 140 6.34 8.37 3.31
C LEU A 140 7.82 8.46 3.74
N LEU A 141 8.70 7.71 3.10
CA LEU A 141 10.13 7.67 3.42
C LEU A 141 10.91 8.88 2.90
N GLU A 142 10.52 9.40 1.72
CA GLU A 142 11.20 10.51 1.05
C GLU A 142 10.65 11.89 1.43
N GLY A 143 9.40 11.95 1.87
CA GLY A 143 8.73 13.20 2.22
C GLY A 143 9.47 13.96 3.32
N LYS A 144 9.84 15.20 3.02
CA LYS A 144 10.58 16.11 3.91
C LYS A 144 9.69 16.98 4.81
N GLY A 145 8.36 16.82 4.75
CA GLY A 145 7.40 17.64 5.49
C GLY A 145 6.94 17.03 6.83
N ALA A 146 6.44 17.90 7.72
CA ALA A 146 5.68 17.49 8.89
C ALA A 146 4.36 16.85 8.43
N ARG A 147 4.15 15.59 8.78
CA ARG A 147 2.91 14.87 8.46
C ARG A 147 2.02 14.79 9.69
N PRO A 148 0.69 14.83 9.51
CA PRO A 148 -0.21 14.51 10.60
C PRO A 148 0.17 13.14 11.17
N PRO A 149 0.28 13.02 12.50
CA PRO A 149 0.66 11.76 13.12
C PRO A 149 -0.39 10.71 12.78
N LEU A 150 0.03 9.59 12.20
CA LEU A 150 -0.86 8.46 11.97
C LEU A 150 -1.37 7.96 13.31
N THR A 151 -2.68 7.74 13.40
CA THR A 151 -3.25 7.07 14.57
C THR A 151 -2.68 5.65 14.68
N GLN A 152 -2.65 5.08 15.89
CA GLN A 152 -2.10 3.74 16.11
C GLN A 152 -2.74 2.65 15.21
N PRO A 153 -4.07 2.65 14.95
CA PRO A 153 -4.68 1.74 13.98
C PRO A 153 -4.16 1.94 12.56
N GLN A 154 -4.10 3.20 12.08
CA GLN A 154 -3.60 3.51 10.73
C GLN A 154 -2.13 3.09 10.55
N ALA A 155 -1.29 3.34 11.56
CA ALA A 155 0.11 2.92 11.52
C ALA A 155 0.25 1.38 11.46
N ARG A 156 -0.60 0.65 12.19
CA ARG A 156 -0.64 -0.82 12.13
C ARG A 156 -1.09 -1.31 10.76
N ASP A 157 -2.17 -0.75 10.23
CA ASP A 157 -2.76 -1.20 8.97
C ASP A 157 -1.83 -0.89 7.79
N LEU A 158 -1.18 0.29 7.81
CA LEU A 158 -0.11 0.62 6.87
C LEU A 158 1.08 -0.34 6.99
N ALA A 159 1.49 -0.71 8.21
CA ALA A 159 2.55 -1.69 8.39
C ALA A 159 2.15 -3.05 7.80
N LEU A 160 0.92 -3.51 8.03
CA LEU A 160 0.41 -4.76 7.45
C LEU A 160 0.44 -4.68 5.91
N LEU A 161 -0.09 -3.62 5.33
CA LEU A 161 -0.11 -3.40 3.89
C LEU A 161 1.31 -3.40 3.32
N ALA A 162 2.24 -2.67 3.93
CA ALA A 162 3.64 -2.63 3.49
C ALA A 162 4.34 -3.99 3.62
N ALA A 163 4.01 -4.79 4.63
CA ALA A 163 4.56 -6.14 4.76
C ALA A 163 4.08 -7.09 3.65
N CYS A 164 2.85 -6.91 3.16
CA CYS A 164 2.25 -7.76 2.12
C CYS A 164 2.53 -7.29 0.69
N TYR A 165 2.55 -5.97 0.46
CA TYR A 165 2.43 -5.37 -0.87
C TYR A 165 3.58 -4.43 -1.28
N ASP A 166 4.47 -4.00 -0.38
CA ASP A 166 5.61 -3.15 -0.77
C ASP A 166 6.62 -3.96 -1.62
N GLN A 167 6.79 -3.56 -2.87
CA GLN A 167 7.62 -4.25 -3.86
C GLN A 167 8.66 -3.32 -4.50
N SER A 168 9.25 -2.44 -3.70
CA SER A 168 10.31 -1.52 -4.13
C SER A 168 11.53 -2.28 -4.70
N THR A 169 11.98 -1.91 -5.89
CA THR A 169 13.21 -2.44 -6.53
C THR A 169 14.47 -1.67 -6.14
N ALA A 170 14.33 -0.46 -5.58
CA ALA A 170 15.45 0.44 -5.28
C ALA A 170 16.22 0.07 -4.00
N GLU A 171 15.58 -0.63 -3.04
CA GLU A 171 16.17 -0.96 -1.75
C GLU A 171 15.73 -2.35 -1.28
N SER A 172 16.54 -2.99 -0.43
CA SER A 172 16.16 -4.27 0.19
C SER A 172 14.96 -4.10 1.13
N PHE A 173 14.07 -5.09 1.16
CA PHE A 173 12.90 -5.09 2.03
C PHE A 173 13.25 -4.85 3.52
N PRO A 174 14.27 -5.51 4.13
CA PRO A 174 14.56 -5.31 5.55
C PRO A 174 15.02 -3.89 5.92
N SER A 175 15.81 -3.25 5.06
CA SER A 175 16.28 -1.87 5.30
C SER A 175 15.14 -0.87 5.19
N ARG A 176 14.33 -1.00 4.12
CA ARG A 176 13.18 -0.15 3.86
C ARG A 176 12.11 -0.29 4.95
N TRP A 177 11.82 -1.52 5.36
CA TRP A 177 10.90 -1.83 6.44
C TRP A 177 11.32 -1.22 7.79
N ARG A 178 12.61 -1.27 8.12
CA ARG A 178 13.13 -0.67 9.37
C ARG A 178 12.94 0.85 9.38
N ARG A 179 13.22 1.51 8.26
CA ARG A 179 12.99 2.96 8.09
C ARG A 179 11.51 3.30 8.20
N LEU A 180 10.64 2.51 7.56
CA LEU A 180 9.19 2.72 7.61
C LEU A 180 8.69 2.61 9.05
N ARG A 181 9.06 1.55 9.78
CA ARG A 181 8.66 1.36 11.19
C ARG A 181 9.08 2.52 12.09
N GLY A 182 10.28 3.06 11.89
CA GLY A 182 10.74 4.24 12.61
C GLY A 182 9.90 5.49 12.31
N ARG A 183 9.44 5.66 11.07
CA ARG A 183 8.62 6.81 10.63
C ARG A 183 7.16 6.73 11.08
N ILE A 184 6.56 5.55 11.10
CA ILE A 184 5.15 5.36 11.49
C ILE A 184 4.97 5.26 13.01
N GLY A 185 6.06 5.22 13.80
CA GLY A 185 6.00 5.10 15.26
C GLY A 185 5.43 3.78 15.77
N HIS A 186 5.33 2.76 14.91
CA HIS A 186 4.80 1.44 15.29
C HIS A 186 5.86 0.63 16.03
N HIS A 187 5.99 0.89 17.33
CA HIS A 187 6.90 0.15 18.20
C HIS A 187 6.18 -1.07 18.80
N GLY A 188 6.28 -2.22 18.12
CA GLY A 188 5.76 -3.51 18.61
C GLY A 188 6.37 -4.00 19.93
N TRP A 189 7.42 -3.34 20.43
CA TRP A 189 8.07 -3.66 21.70
C TRP A 189 7.12 -3.60 22.89
N VAL A 190 6.20 -2.65 22.93
CA VAL A 190 5.21 -2.53 24.03
C VAL A 190 4.25 -3.73 24.06
N ALA A 191 3.95 -4.30 22.89
CA ALA A 191 3.16 -5.53 22.80
C ALA A 191 3.96 -6.77 23.25
N LEU A 192 5.28 -6.75 23.08
CA LEU A 192 6.20 -7.83 23.47
C LEU A 192 6.60 -7.79 24.96
N LEU A 193 6.53 -6.64 25.62
CA LEU A 193 6.89 -6.52 27.05
C LEU A 193 6.06 -7.44 27.95
N ALA A 194 4.77 -7.58 27.69
CA ALA A 194 3.89 -8.41 28.52
C ALA A 194 4.23 -9.91 28.47
N PRO A 195 4.32 -10.55 27.28
CA PRO A 195 4.76 -11.93 27.21
C PRO A 195 6.23 -12.10 27.63
N ALA A 196 7.11 -11.12 27.36
CA ALA A 196 8.51 -11.20 27.81
C ALA A 196 8.63 -11.19 29.34
N LEU A 197 7.86 -10.36 30.04
CA LEU A 197 7.81 -10.36 31.51
C LEU A 197 7.26 -11.69 32.05
N ALA A 198 6.23 -12.25 31.43
CA ALA A 198 5.66 -13.54 31.84
C ALA A 198 6.64 -14.70 31.63
N ILE A 199 7.34 -14.72 30.48
CA ILE A 199 8.38 -15.72 30.19
C ILE A 199 9.56 -15.55 31.15
N GLY A 200 10.02 -14.31 31.37
CA GLY A 200 11.10 -14.00 32.31
C GLY A 200 10.77 -14.43 33.74
N ALA A 201 9.55 -14.15 34.22
CA ALA A 201 9.08 -14.62 35.52
C ALA A 201 9.03 -16.15 35.61
N THR A 202 8.62 -16.83 34.53
CA THR A 202 8.58 -18.30 34.48
C THR A 202 9.99 -18.90 34.51
N LEU A 203 10.95 -18.32 33.78
CA LEU A 203 12.35 -18.75 33.79
C LEU A 203 13.01 -18.48 35.14
N ALA A 204 12.76 -17.31 35.75
CA ALA A 204 13.26 -17.00 37.08
C ALA A 204 12.69 -17.95 38.14
N PHE A 205 11.40 -18.29 38.05
CA PHE A 205 10.76 -19.26 38.94
C PHE A 205 11.35 -20.67 38.76
N ALA A 206 11.54 -21.12 37.51
CA ALA A 206 12.18 -22.41 37.22
C ALA A 206 13.63 -22.47 37.72
N GLY A 207 14.40 -21.38 37.55
CA GLY A 207 15.76 -21.27 38.07
C GLY A 207 15.81 -21.30 39.60
N ALA A 208 14.89 -20.60 40.28
CA ALA A 208 14.76 -20.65 41.73
C ALA A 208 14.40 -22.05 42.24
N LEU A 209 13.52 -22.78 41.53
CA LEU A 209 13.20 -24.18 41.85
C LEU A 209 14.42 -25.09 41.71
N ALA A 210 15.17 -24.98 40.62
CA ALA A 210 16.38 -25.76 40.41
C ALA A 210 17.44 -25.48 41.50
N TRP A 211 17.66 -24.21 41.83
CA TRP A 211 18.57 -23.81 42.92
C TRP A 211 18.09 -24.29 44.30
N GLY A 212 16.78 -24.18 44.57
CA GLY A 212 16.17 -24.68 45.80
C GLY A 212 16.30 -26.20 45.96
N ALA A 213 16.18 -26.95 44.86
CA ALA A 213 16.38 -28.39 44.83
C ALA A 213 17.85 -28.78 45.08
N MET A 214 18.81 -28.04 44.52
CA MET A 214 20.25 -28.27 44.75
C MET A 214 20.71 -27.88 46.16
N SER A 215 20.08 -26.88 46.77
CA SER A 215 20.39 -26.39 48.12
C SER A 215 19.58 -27.05 49.24
N GLY A 216 18.68 -27.98 48.91
CA GLY A 216 17.82 -28.67 49.88
C GLY A 216 16.75 -27.80 50.55
N SER A 217 16.53 -26.56 50.06
CA SER A 217 15.69 -25.55 50.70
C SER A 217 14.37 -25.30 49.95
N LEU A 218 13.59 -26.35 49.66
CA LEU A 218 12.33 -26.24 48.90
C LEU A 218 11.13 -25.71 49.69
N GLY A 219 11.31 -25.33 50.97
CA GLY A 219 10.21 -24.92 51.86
C GLY A 219 9.42 -23.71 51.38
N TRP A 220 10.04 -22.79 50.64
CA TRP A 220 9.40 -21.59 50.09
C TRP A 220 8.38 -21.89 48.99
N THR A 221 8.49 -23.03 48.30
CA THR A 221 7.56 -23.43 47.22
C THR A 221 6.17 -23.81 47.74
N ARG A 222 6.10 -24.18 49.03
CA ARG A 222 4.88 -24.51 49.75
C ARG A 222 4.11 -23.25 50.18
N GLN A 223 4.76 -22.09 50.14
CA GLN A 223 4.12 -20.80 50.40
C GLN A 223 3.33 -20.36 49.16
N TRP A 224 2.26 -19.61 49.35
CA TRP A 224 1.33 -19.20 48.29
C TRP A 224 1.85 -18.02 47.44
N TRP A 225 2.77 -17.21 47.97
CA TRP A 225 3.26 -15.99 47.34
C TRP A 225 4.02 -16.19 46.00
N PRO A 226 4.84 -17.25 45.79
CA PRO A 226 5.56 -17.43 44.52
C PRO A 226 4.60 -17.74 43.36
N TRP A 227 3.57 -18.54 43.65
CA TRP A 227 2.51 -18.89 42.70
C TRP A 227 1.67 -17.66 42.35
N LEU A 228 1.39 -16.78 43.32
CA LEU A 228 0.72 -15.51 43.04
C LEU A 228 1.55 -14.57 42.19
N LEU A 229 2.86 -14.46 42.42
CA LEU A 229 3.72 -13.62 41.57
C LEU A 229 3.76 -14.13 40.13
N LEU A 230 3.83 -15.46 39.95
CA LEU A 230 3.76 -16.06 38.63
C LEU A 230 2.40 -15.78 37.96
N ALA A 231 1.30 -15.97 38.68
CA ALA A 231 -0.04 -15.67 38.18
C ALA A 231 -0.20 -14.17 37.83
N ALA A 232 0.33 -13.28 38.66
CA ALA A 232 0.33 -11.83 38.43
C ALA A 232 1.16 -11.44 37.21
N ALA A 233 2.29 -12.12 36.93
CA ALA A 233 3.09 -11.89 35.73
C ALA A 233 2.35 -12.30 34.44
N TRP A 234 1.53 -13.35 34.50
CA TRP A 234 0.73 -13.81 33.36
C TRP A 234 -0.57 -13.02 33.16
N LEU A 235 -1.10 -12.37 34.21
CA LEU A 235 -2.40 -11.68 34.19
C LEU A 235 -2.51 -10.63 33.06
N PRO A 236 -1.53 -9.73 32.80
CA PRO A 236 -1.62 -8.76 31.71
C PRO A 236 -1.62 -9.37 30.31
N ALA A 237 -0.95 -10.52 30.13
CA ALA A 237 -0.91 -11.24 28.87
C ALA A 237 -2.23 -12.01 28.63
N ALA A 238 -2.76 -12.65 29.68
CA ALA A 238 -4.03 -13.34 29.66
C ALA A 238 -5.21 -12.39 29.38
N LEU A 239 -5.26 -11.23 30.06
CA LEU A 239 -6.28 -10.21 29.83
C LEU A 239 -6.25 -9.64 28.41
N ARG A 240 -5.04 -9.41 27.86
CA ARG A 240 -4.88 -8.96 26.47
C ARG A 240 -5.40 -10.00 25.47
N ARG A 241 -5.01 -11.27 25.64
CA ARG A 241 -5.52 -12.38 24.80
C ARG A 241 -7.03 -12.53 24.93
N GLY A 242 -7.58 -12.47 26.15
CA GLY A 242 -9.02 -12.55 26.40
C GLY A 242 -9.82 -11.41 25.77
N ARG A 243 -9.28 -10.18 25.76
CA ARG A 243 -9.89 -9.05 25.05
C ARG A 243 -9.85 -9.23 23.53
N ALA A 244 -8.73 -9.74 23.01
CA ALA A 244 -8.57 -10.00 21.57
C ALA A 244 -9.52 -11.10 21.09
N THR A 245 -9.63 -12.22 21.80
CA THR A 245 -10.56 -13.31 21.46
C THR A 245 -12.01 -12.85 21.56
N ARG A 246 -12.38 -12.10 22.59
CA ARG A 246 -13.73 -11.51 22.69
C ARG A 246 -14.06 -10.57 21.53
N ARG A 247 -13.10 -9.76 21.07
CA ARG A 247 -13.29 -8.90 19.88
C ARG A 247 -13.45 -9.74 18.61
N ALA A 248 -12.59 -10.74 18.40
CA ALA A 248 -12.70 -11.64 17.26
C ALA A 248 -14.06 -12.36 17.22
N TRP A 249 -14.53 -12.84 18.38
CA TRP A 249 -15.84 -13.51 18.49
C TRP A 249 -17.02 -12.60 18.19
N ARG A 250 -16.94 -11.29 18.47
CA ARG A 250 -17.98 -10.34 18.09
C ARG A 250 -18.02 -10.11 16.58
N VAL A 251 -16.86 -10.04 15.93
CA VAL A 251 -16.75 -9.84 14.47
C VAL A 251 -17.25 -11.06 13.69
N VAL A 252 -17.10 -12.27 14.22
CA VAL A 252 -17.60 -13.50 13.56
C VAL A 252 -19.12 -13.68 13.74
N ARG A 253 -19.72 -13.07 14.76
CA ARG A 253 -21.15 -13.22 15.09
C ARG A 253 -22.04 -12.04 14.68
N GLY A 254 -21.45 -10.94 14.22
CA GLY A 254 -22.17 -9.78 13.70
C GLY A 254 -21.88 -9.62 12.23
#